data_AF-A0AAU9ZFE5-F1
#
_entry.id   AF-A0AAU9ZFE5-F1
#
_cell.length_a   1.000
_cell.length_b   1.000
_cell.length_c   1.000
_cell.angle_alpha   90.00
_cell.angle_beta   90.00
_cell.angle_gamma   90.00
#
_symmetry.space_group_name_H-M   'P 1'
#
loop_
_entity.id
_entity.type
_entity.pdbx_description
1 polymer ?
#
loop_
_entity_poly.entity_id
_entity_poly.type
_entity_poly.pdbx_seq_one_letter_code
_entity_poly.pdbx_strand_id
1 'polypeptide(L)'
;MGVLSWLFSPGLKTFLSHQYYEGTVSFLPAQHTVGSPRDKKPCRAGCFVCRQSKQQLEEEQKKALYGLENAEEVEEWQVVCGKFLAINATNMSCACPRSPRGLSPAAHLGDGSSDLILIRKCSRFNFLRFLVRHTNQDDQFDFTFVEVYRVKKFQFISKHVEDEDNDLKEQEKQGFGQICHDSTPCNCSASRSSWNCDGEILHSPAIEVRVHCQLVRLFARGIEEAS
;
A
#
# COMPACT_ATOMS: atom_id res chain seq x y z
N MET A 1 18.18 30.00 -6.35
CA MET A 1 18.02 30.00 -4.89
C MET A 1 16.80 29.16 -4.53
N GLY A 2 16.95 28.07 -3.78
CA GLY A 2 15.81 27.18 -3.49
C GLY A 2 16.12 25.90 -2.71
N VAL A 3 17.37 25.69 -2.29
CA VAL A 3 17.77 24.48 -1.56
C VAL A 3 17.49 24.58 -0.05
N LEU A 4 17.33 25.80 0.50
CA LEU A 4 17.14 26.02 1.93
C LEU A 4 15.68 25.98 2.42
N SER A 5 14.68 25.93 1.53
CA SER A 5 13.27 25.92 1.96
C SER A 5 12.81 24.59 2.58
N TRP A 6 13.68 23.57 2.58
CA TRP A 6 13.41 22.25 3.13
C TRP A 6 13.68 22.13 4.63
N LEU A 7 14.44 23.07 5.20
CA LEU A 7 15.02 22.98 6.55
C LEU A 7 13.98 22.97 7.69
N PHE A 8 12.72 23.35 7.43
CA PHE A 8 11.65 23.37 8.43
C PHE A 8 10.38 22.61 7.99
N SER A 9 10.46 21.81 6.93
CA SER A 9 9.29 21.03 6.48
C SER A 9 9.08 19.77 7.35
N PRO A 10 7.82 19.33 7.57
CA PRO A 10 7.53 18.07 8.25
C PRO A 10 8.28 16.87 7.64
N GLY A 11 8.51 16.89 6.32
CA GLY A 11 9.28 15.88 5.60
C GLY A 11 10.74 15.77 6.04
N LEU A 12 11.39 16.88 6.40
CA LEU A 12 12.75 16.83 6.94
C LEU A 12 12.76 16.26 8.36
N LYS A 13 11.79 16.62 9.21
CA LYS A 13 11.67 16.06 10.56
C LYS A 13 11.47 14.54 10.50
N THR A 14 10.60 14.06 9.61
CA THR A 14 10.38 12.63 9.37
C THR A 14 11.64 11.94 8.83
N PHE A 15 12.34 12.57 7.89
CA PHE A 15 13.62 12.06 7.40
C PHE A 15 14.69 12.00 8.50
N LEU A 16 14.75 12.99 9.39
CA LEU A 16 15.68 13.04 10.51
C LEU A 16 15.32 12.03 11.62
N SER A 17 14.04 11.81 11.89
CA SER A 17 13.61 10.85 12.91
C SER A 17 13.83 9.39 12.48
N HIS A 18 13.76 9.11 11.17
CA HIS A 18 14.09 7.81 10.55
C HIS A 18 13.44 6.64 11.30
N GLN A 19 12.18 6.85 11.68
CA GLN A 19 11.35 5.90 12.41
C GLN A 19 10.90 4.77 11.48
N TYR A 20 10.62 3.61 12.07
CA TYR A 20 10.18 2.43 11.32
C TYR A 20 8.82 1.97 11.83
N TYR A 21 8.01 1.46 10.92
CA TYR A 21 6.81 0.71 11.20
C TYR A 21 7.18 -0.77 11.19
N GLU A 22 7.02 -1.46 12.31
CA GLU A 22 7.27 -2.89 12.44
C GLU A 22 5.93 -3.63 12.48
N GLY A 23 5.80 -4.67 11.66
CA GLY A 23 4.57 -5.44 11.58
C GLY A 23 4.53 -6.39 10.39
N THR A 24 3.35 -6.94 10.14
CA THR A 24 3.09 -7.86 9.04
C THR A 24 2.24 -7.19 7.97
N VAL A 25 2.69 -7.31 6.72
CA VAL A 25 1.93 -6.95 5.53
C VAL A 25 1.46 -8.24 4.88
N SER A 26 0.15 -8.42 4.79
CA SER A 26 -0.47 -9.52 4.03
C SER A 26 -1.12 -8.94 2.80
N PHE A 27 -0.97 -9.55 1.62
CA PHE A 27 -1.61 -9.03 0.41
C PHE A 27 -2.01 -10.12 -0.58
N LEU A 28 -3.01 -9.81 -1.40
CA LEU A 28 -3.45 -10.63 -2.52
C LEU A 28 -2.93 -10.04 -3.83
N PRO A 29 -2.02 -10.74 -4.53
CA PRO A 29 -1.55 -10.32 -5.84
C PRO A 29 -2.71 -10.23 -6.83
N ALA A 30 -2.68 -9.22 -7.71
CA ALA A 30 -3.67 -9.05 -8.76
C ALA A 30 -3.33 -9.93 -9.98
N GLN A 31 -3.32 -11.26 -9.80
CA GLN A 31 -2.90 -12.23 -10.82
C GLN A 31 -3.68 -12.12 -12.14
N HIS A 32 -4.96 -11.69 -12.07
CA HIS A 32 -5.83 -11.53 -13.23
C HIS A 32 -5.70 -10.18 -13.96
N THR A 33 -5.00 -9.21 -13.37
CA THR A 33 -4.75 -7.92 -14.03
C THR A 33 -3.54 -8.03 -14.93
N VAL A 34 -3.68 -7.63 -16.19
CA VAL A 34 -2.58 -7.63 -17.15
C VAL A 34 -1.66 -6.46 -16.85
N GLY A 35 -0.47 -6.75 -16.33
CA GLY A 35 0.64 -5.80 -16.29
C GLY A 35 1.48 -5.83 -15.01
N SER A 36 2.68 -5.30 -15.12
CA SER A 36 3.65 -5.12 -14.02
C SER A 36 3.66 -3.68 -13.52
N PRO A 37 3.97 -3.44 -12.22
CA PRO A 37 4.32 -2.11 -11.72
C PRO A 37 5.50 -1.45 -12.48
N ARG A 38 6.30 -2.24 -13.20
CA ARG A 38 7.43 -1.76 -14.03
C ARG A 38 7.11 -1.68 -15.53
N ASP A 39 5.83 -1.81 -15.91
CA ASP A 39 5.45 -1.63 -17.32
C ASP A 39 5.75 -0.21 -17.81
N LYS A 40 6.02 -0.10 -19.11
CA LYS A 40 6.41 1.17 -19.73
C LYS A 40 5.24 1.98 -20.26
N LYS A 41 4.01 1.43 -20.24
CA LYS A 41 2.83 2.05 -20.84
C LYS A 41 1.97 2.68 -19.73
N PRO A 42 1.90 4.01 -19.62
CA PRO A 42 1.04 4.66 -18.64
C PRO A 42 -0.44 4.50 -19.02
N CYS A 43 -1.31 4.61 -18.02
CA CYS A 43 -2.75 4.63 -18.24
C CYS A 43 -3.19 5.95 -18.92
N ARG A 44 -3.90 5.83 -20.04
CA ARG A 44 -4.38 6.96 -20.85
C ARG A 44 -5.83 6.78 -21.28
N ALA A 45 -6.42 7.81 -21.90
CA ALA A 45 -7.74 7.71 -22.50
C ALA A 45 -7.83 6.48 -23.43
N GLY A 46 -8.87 5.67 -23.27
CA GLY A 46 -9.06 4.45 -24.06
C GLY A 46 -8.16 3.27 -23.71
N CYS A 47 -7.46 3.30 -22.56
CA CYS A 47 -6.52 2.27 -22.10
C CYS A 47 -7.04 0.83 -22.30
N PHE A 48 -6.21 0.00 -22.94
CA PHE A 48 -6.52 -1.41 -23.19
C PHE A 48 -6.65 -2.22 -21.89
N VAL A 49 -5.71 -2.07 -20.95
CA VAL A 49 -5.71 -2.81 -19.68
C VAL A 49 -7.00 -2.57 -18.91
N CYS A 50 -7.39 -1.30 -18.68
CA CYS A 50 -8.62 -0.98 -17.97
C CYS A 50 -9.88 -1.49 -18.70
N ARG A 51 -9.87 -1.51 -20.04
CA ARG A 51 -10.98 -2.04 -20.85
C ARG A 51 -11.10 -3.55 -20.70
N GLN A 52 -9.97 -4.26 -20.71
CA GLN A 52 -9.93 -5.70 -20.52
C GLN A 52 -10.38 -6.09 -19.11
N SER A 53 -9.88 -5.41 -18.08
CA SER A 53 -10.31 -5.63 -16.69
C SER A 53 -11.81 -5.39 -16.50
N LYS A 54 -12.38 -4.41 -17.21
CA LYS A 54 -13.83 -4.18 -17.21
C LYS A 54 -14.60 -5.36 -17.82
N GLN A 55 -14.13 -5.90 -18.95
CA GLN A 55 -14.77 -7.06 -19.59
C GLN A 55 -14.71 -8.29 -18.68
N GLN A 56 -13.57 -8.55 -18.05
CA GLN A 56 -13.41 -9.63 -17.07
C GLN A 56 -14.38 -9.47 -15.90
N LEU A 57 -14.51 -8.27 -15.34
CA LEU A 57 -15.45 -7.99 -14.25
C LEU A 57 -16.91 -8.26 -14.68
N GLU A 58 -17.30 -7.85 -15.89
CA GLU A 58 -18.65 -8.10 -16.42
C GLU A 58 -18.91 -9.60 -16.61
N GLU A 59 -17.90 -10.38 -17.01
CA GLU A 59 -17.98 -11.84 -17.12
C GLU A 59 -18.10 -12.52 -15.75
N GLU A 60 -17.29 -12.12 -14.76
CA GLU A 60 -17.36 -12.60 -13.38
C GLU A 60 -18.73 -12.32 -12.75
N GLN A 61 -19.25 -11.10 -12.92
CA GLN A 61 -20.58 -10.72 -12.44
C GLN A 61 -21.70 -11.54 -13.09
N LYS A 62 -21.60 -11.82 -14.40
CA LYS A 62 -22.55 -12.70 -15.09
C LYS A 62 -22.49 -14.12 -14.54
N LYS A 63 -21.28 -14.69 -14.38
CA LYS A 63 -21.11 -16.03 -13.80
C LYS A 63 -21.72 -16.13 -12.41
N ALA A 64 -21.48 -15.14 -11.55
CA ALA A 64 -22.08 -15.07 -10.22
C ALA A 64 -23.62 -15.01 -10.28
N LEU A 65 -24.20 -14.23 -11.19
CA LEU A 65 -25.66 -14.14 -11.37
C LEU A 65 -26.30 -15.47 -11.77
N TYR A 66 -25.61 -16.27 -12.59
CA TYR A 66 -26.08 -17.59 -13.03
C TYR A 66 -25.70 -18.73 -12.07
N GLY A 67 -25.05 -18.45 -10.94
CA GLY A 67 -24.56 -19.47 -10.01
C GLY A 67 -23.48 -20.37 -10.62
N LEU A 68 -22.80 -19.90 -11.67
CA LEU A 68 -21.69 -20.57 -12.35
C LEU A 68 -20.35 -20.07 -11.79
N GLU A 69 -20.32 -19.80 -10.48
CA GLU A 69 -19.08 -19.47 -9.79
C GLU A 69 -18.12 -20.65 -9.91
N ASN A 70 -16.91 -20.38 -10.39
CA ASN A 70 -15.84 -21.36 -10.27
C ASN A 70 -15.65 -21.63 -8.76
N ALA A 71 -15.53 -22.90 -8.37
CA ALA A 71 -15.26 -23.30 -7.00
C ALA A 71 -14.17 -22.39 -6.40
N GLU A 72 -14.45 -21.82 -5.21
CA GLU A 72 -13.67 -20.79 -4.51
C GLU A 72 -12.24 -20.70 -5.04
N GLU A 73 -11.98 -19.69 -5.88
CA GLU A 73 -10.64 -19.42 -6.35
C GLU A 73 -9.82 -19.09 -5.10
N VAL A 74 -8.99 -20.04 -4.68
CA VAL A 74 -8.32 -19.98 -3.38
C VAL A 74 -7.47 -18.71 -3.35
N GLU A 75 -7.87 -17.76 -2.51
CA GLU A 75 -7.16 -16.50 -2.31
C GLU A 75 -5.77 -16.80 -1.72
N GLU A 76 -4.76 -16.87 -2.58
CA GLU A 76 -3.38 -17.10 -2.16
C GLU A 76 -2.75 -15.81 -1.62
N TRP A 77 -2.91 -15.60 -0.31
CA TRP A 77 -2.31 -14.49 0.41
C TRP A 77 -0.78 -14.65 0.49
N GLN A 78 -0.07 -13.58 0.13
CA GLN A 78 1.36 -13.46 0.39
C GLN A 78 1.57 -12.65 1.66
N VAL A 79 2.55 -13.06 2.46
CA VAL A 79 2.83 -12.46 3.78
C VAL A 79 4.28 -12.00 3.84
N VAL A 80 4.46 -10.75 4.26
CA VAL A 80 5.75 -10.10 4.41
C VAL A 80 5.82 -9.44 5.79
N CYS A 81 6.64 -10.01 6.67
CA CYS A 81 6.95 -9.40 7.97
C CYS A 81 8.21 -8.53 7.86
N GLY A 82 8.28 -7.47 8.66
CA GLY A 82 9.53 -6.71 8.79
C GLY A 82 9.39 -5.32 9.37
N LYS A 83 10.46 -4.54 9.20
CA LYS A 83 10.52 -3.11 9.55
C LYS A 83 10.54 -2.28 8.27
N PHE A 84 9.57 -1.39 8.15
CA PHE A 84 9.34 -0.55 6.98
C PHE A 84 9.59 0.91 7.33
N LEU A 85 10.36 1.62 6.52
CA LEU A 85 10.44 3.08 6.58
C LEU A 85 9.17 3.73 6.05
N ALA A 86 8.54 3.10 5.06
CA ALA A 86 7.26 3.52 4.50
C ALA A 86 6.56 2.35 3.80
N ILE A 87 5.23 2.39 3.86
CA ILE A 87 4.31 1.49 3.16
C ILE A 87 3.37 2.40 2.39
N ASN A 88 3.38 2.32 1.06
CA ASN A 88 2.50 3.13 0.21
C ASN A 88 1.65 2.20 -0.65
N ALA A 89 0.39 2.55 -0.87
CA ALA A 89 -0.47 1.89 -1.84
C ALA A 89 -1.06 2.94 -2.78
N THR A 90 -0.86 2.78 -4.08
CA THR A 90 -1.29 3.78 -5.08
C THR A 90 -2.02 3.10 -6.24
N ASN A 91 -3.27 3.51 -6.51
CA ASN A 91 -4.06 3.06 -7.66
C ASN A 91 -3.95 4.00 -8.88
N MET A 92 -3.11 5.02 -8.78
CA MET A 92 -2.81 5.96 -9.85
C MET A 92 -1.33 6.35 -9.80
N SER A 93 -0.85 7.06 -10.81
CA SER A 93 0.57 7.38 -10.86
C SER A 93 1.04 8.27 -9.72
N CYS A 94 0.16 9.14 -9.22
CA CYS A 94 0.51 10.20 -8.27
C CYS A 94 1.62 11.12 -8.83
N ALA A 95 1.66 11.28 -10.16
CA ALA A 95 2.59 12.19 -10.83
C ALA A 95 2.24 13.66 -10.50
N CYS A 96 3.27 14.45 -10.26
CA CYS A 96 3.16 15.89 -10.02
C CYS A 96 4.41 16.61 -10.54
N PRO A 97 4.45 17.95 -10.60
CA PRO A 97 5.63 18.69 -11.09
C PRO A 97 6.94 18.35 -10.37
N ARG A 98 6.86 17.83 -9.13
CA ARG A 98 8.02 17.45 -8.31
C ARG A 98 8.39 15.97 -8.43
N SER A 99 7.47 15.15 -8.94
CA SER A 99 7.64 13.73 -9.22
C SER A 99 7.01 13.43 -10.57
N PRO A 100 7.71 13.70 -11.69
CA PRO A 100 7.09 13.73 -13.02
C PRO A 100 6.48 12.39 -13.45
N ARG A 101 7.07 11.27 -13.01
CA ARG A 101 6.52 9.93 -13.26
C ARG A 101 5.61 9.43 -12.14
N GLY A 102 5.62 10.12 -11.00
CA GLY A 102 4.85 9.73 -9.83
C GLY A 102 5.46 8.57 -9.05
N LEU A 103 4.73 8.08 -8.06
CA LEU A 103 5.11 6.94 -7.21
C LEU A 103 4.90 5.60 -7.95
N SER A 104 3.82 5.50 -8.74
CA SER A 104 3.57 4.33 -9.60
C SER A 104 3.25 4.68 -11.06
N PRO A 105 4.25 4.93 -11.90
CA PRO A 105 4.10 5.36 -13.29
C PRO A 105 3.25 4.43 -14.17
N ALA A 106 3.24 3.13 -13.83
CA ALA A 106 2.52 2.08 -14.55
C ALA A 106 1.15 1.75 -13.94
N ALA A 107 0.67 2.54 -12.99
CA ALA A 107 -0.64 2.32 -12.38
C ALA A 107 -1.78 2.63 -13.37
N HIS A 108 -2.84 1.81 -13.28
CA HIS A 108 -4.01 1.90 -14.13
C HIS A 108 -5.24 2.29 -13.31
N LEU A 109 -5.96 3.31 -13.74
CA LEU A 109 -7.02 3.93 -12.92
C LEU A 109 -8.24 3.02 -12.67
N GLY A 110 -8.45 2.02 -13.51
CA GLY A 110 -9.68 1.22 -13.51
C GLY A 110 -9.45 -0.24 -13.85
N ASP A 111 -8.26 -0.76 -13.63
CA ASP A 111 -7.98 -2.19 -13.79
C ASP A 111 -8.35 -3.01 -12.54
N GLY A 112 -8.71 -2.35 -11.44
CA GLY A 112 -9.02 -3.00 -10.17
C GLY A 112 -7.79 -3.41 -9.37
N SER A 113 -6.64 -2.79 -9.62
CA SER A 113 -5.41 -3.03 -8.87
C SER A 113 -4.85 -1.76 -8.22
N SER A 114 -3.95 -1.95 -7.28
CA SER A 114 -3.13 -0.90 -6.69
C SER A 114 -1.70 -1.41 -6.56
N ASP A 115 -0.73 -0.52 -6.68
CA ASP A 115 0.67 -0.87 -6.49
C ASP A 115 1.06 -0.61 -5.03
N LEU A 116 1.34 -1.69 -4.31
CA LEU A 116 1.83 -1.71 -2.93
C LEU A 116 3.35 -1.62 -2.95
N ILE A 117 3.88 -0.50 -2.48
CA ILE A 117 5.31 -0.18 -2.45
C ILE A 117 5.80 -0.26 -1.00
N LEU A 118 6.64 -1.26 -0.72
CA LEU A 118 7.24 -1.49 0.59
C LEU A 118 8.68 -1.00 0.59
N ILE A 119 8.99 -0.03 1.46
CA ILE A 119 10.34 0.49 1.63
C ILE A 119 10.89 -0.07 2.94
N ARG A 120 11.76 -1.07 2.85
CA ARG A 120 12.39 -1.71 4.02
C ARG A 120 13.40 -0.78 4.69
N LYS A 121 13.76 -1.14 5.93
CA LYS A 121 14.86 -0.52 6.67
C LYS A 121 16.12 -0.42 5.80
N CYS A 122 16.58 0.81 5.58
CA CYS A 122 17.84 1.12 4.91
C CYS A 122 18.54 2.31 5.60
N SER A 123 19.77 2.63 5.17
CA SER A 123 20.49 3.80 5.70
C SER A 123 19.81 5.11 5.30
N ARG A 124 20.01 6.17 6.09
CA ARG A 124 19.50 7.52 5.79
C ARG A 124 19.92 8.01 4.42
N PHE A 125 21.17 7.71 4.01
CA PHE A 125 21.70 8.07 2.70
C PHE A 125 20.99 7.32 1.56
N ASN A 126 20.73 6.02 1.74
CA ASN A 126 19.97 5.24 0.77
C ASN A 126 18.52 5.71 0.67
N PHE A 127 17.90 6.06 1.80
CA PHE A 127 16.56 6.63 1.81
C PHE A 127 16.53 8.01 1.10
N LEU A 128 17.53 8.86 1.30
CA LEU A 128 17.65 10.12 0.55
C LEU A 128 17.81 9.88 -0.95
N ARG A 129 18.65 8.90 -1.35
CA ARG A 129 18.80 8.51 -2.77
C ARG A 129 17.46 8.07 -3.35
N PHE A 130 16.67 7.30 -2.60
CA PHE A 130 15.32 6.91 -3.00
C PHE A 130 14.39 8.11 -3.15
N LEU A 131 14.40 9.07 -2.21
CA LEU A 131 13.59 10.29 -2.34
C LEU A 131 13.99 11.11 -3.58
N VAL A 132 15.29 11.27 -3.83
CA VAL A 132 15.81 11.99 -5.01
C VAL A 132 15.46 11.28 -6.31
N ARG A 133 15.39 9.95 -6.33
CA ARG A 133 15.02 9.15 -7.51
C ARG A 133 13.65 9.54 -8.09
N HIS A 134 12.71 9.98 -7.25
CA HIS A 134 11.40 10.44 -7.73
C HIS A 134 11.46 11.74 -8.55
N THR A 135 12.56 12.48 -8.48
CA THR A 135 12.75 13.73 -9.23
C THR A 135 13.30 13.52 -10.64
N ASN A 136 13.65 12.28 -11.02
CA ASN A 136 14.25 11.95 -12.30
C ASN A 136 13.41 10.92 -13.08
N GLN A 137 13.99 10.34 -14.15
CA GLN A 137 13.31 9.40 -15.05
C GLN A 137 13.75 7.93 -14.85
N ASP A 138 14.59 7.65 -13.86
CA ASP A 138 15.10 6.30 -13.59
C ASP A 138 14.09 5.48 -12.79
N ASP A 139 14.12 4.15 -12.91
CA ASP A 139 13.22 3.24 -12.18
C ASP A 139 13.29 3.50 -10.66
N GLN A 140 12.17 3.95 -10.07
CA GLN A 140 12.08 4.25 -8.65
C GLN A 140 12.06 3.00 -7.76
N PHE A 141 11.81 1.84 -8.36
CA PHE A 141 11.83 0.54 -7.68
C PHE A 141 13.18 -0.16 -7.79
N ASP A 142 14.16 0.40 -8.50
CA ASP A 142 15.50 -0.19 -8.64
C ASP A 142 16.39 0.13 -7.42
N PHE A 143 15.99 -0.44 -6.28
CA PHE A 143 16.73 -0.45 -5.02
C PHE A 143 16.48 -1.77 -4.30
N THR A 144 17.52 -2.34 -3.68
CA THR A 144 17.42 -3.63 -2.97
C THR A 144 16.53 -3.60 -1.72
N PHE A 145 16.19 -2.42 -1.23
CA PHE A 145 15.32 -2.21 -0.07
C PHE A 145 13.91 -1.74 -0.46
N VAL A 146 13.57 -1.75 -1.76
CA VAL A 146 12.25 -1.38 -2.26
C VAL A 146 11.63 -2.58 -2.95
N GLU A 147 10.45 -2.96 -2.50
CA GLU A 147 9.62 -4.00 -3.11
C GLU A 147 8.34 -3.36 -3.61
N VAL A 148 7.84 -3.84 -4.76
CA VAL A 148 6.59 -3.38 -5.34
C VAL A 148 5.75 -4.57 -5.78
N TYR A 149 4.49 -4.59 -5.37
CA TYR A 149 3.53 -5.64 -5.69
C TYR A 149 2.26 -5.01 -6.24
N ARG A 150 1.73 -5.57 -7.34
CA ARG A 150 0.40 -5.21 -7.81
C ARG A 150 -0.63 -6.07 -7.10
N VAL A 151 -1.53 -5.43 -6.35
CA VAL A 151 -2.41 -6.11 -5.40
C VAL A 151 -3.88 -5.74 -5.59
N LYS A 152 -4.79 -6.66 -5.25
CA LYS A 152 -6.23 -6.40 -5.14
C LYS A 152 -6.65 -6.04 -3.71
N LYS A 153 -5.95 -6.62 -2.72
CA LYS A 153 -6.16 -6.36 -1.29
C LYS A 153 -4.80 -6.33 -0.59
N PHE A 154 -4.68 -5.51 0.43
CA PHE A 154 -3.61 -5.67 1.40
C PHE A 154 -4.09 -5.33 2.81
N GLN A 155 -3.42 -5.91 3.78
CA GLN A 155 -3.58 -5.68 5.18
C GLN A 155 -2.23 -5.35 5.78
N PHE A 156 -2.21 -4.43 6.73
CA PHE A 156 -1.09 -4.28 7.65
C PHE A 156 -1.58 -4.43 9.08
N ILE A 157 -0.80 -5.16 9.88
CA ILE A 157 -0.98 -5.27 11.33
C ILE A 157 0.33 -4.86 11.99
N SER A 158 0.28 -3.87 12.89
CA SER A 158 1.43 -3.50 13.70
C SER A 158 1.82 -4.64 14.62
N LYS A 159 3.13 -4.88 14.79
CA LYS A 159 3.67 -5.93 15.66
C LYS A 159 3.09 -5.90 17.08
N HIS A 160 2.87 -4.71 17.63
CA HIS A 160 2.27 -4.57 18.96
C HIS A 160 0.89 -5.23 19.08
N VAL A 161 0.06 -5.17 18.03
CA VAL A 161 -1.26 -5.82 18.01
C VAL A 161 -1.12 -7.33 17.86
N GLU A 162 -0.11 -7.80 17.12
CA GLU A 162 0.18 -9.23 16.99
C GLU A 162 0.63 -9.83 18.33
N ASP A 163 1.48 -9.12 19.06
CA ASP A 163 1.97 -9.53 20.38
C ASP A 163 0.81 -9.59 21.40
N GLU A 164 -0.07 -8.57 21.44
CA GLU A 164 -1.26 -8.54 22.31
C GLU A 164 -2.23 -9.70 22.02
N ASP A 165 -2.53 -9.99 20.75
CA ASP A 165 -3.42 -11.10 20.37
C ASP A 165 -2.82 -12.47 20.70
N ASN A 166 -1.50 -12.62 20.59
CA ASN A 166 -0.80 -13.84 21.01
C ASN A 166 -0.85 -14.03 22.53
N ASP A 167 -0.60 -12.98 23.32
CA ASP A 167 -0.66 -13.04 24.78
C ASP A 167 -2.07 -13.47 25.27
N LEU A 168 -3.14 -12.95 24.64
CA LEU A 168 -4.52 -13.34 24.95
C LEU A 168 -4.79 -14.81 24.60
N LYS A 169 -4.33 -15.28 23.44
CA LYS A 169 -4.47 -16.69 23.02
C LYS A 169 -3.67 -17.66 23.89
N GLU A 170 -2.54 -17.22 24.44
CA GLU A 170 -1.76 -18.01 25.40
C GLU A 170 -2.45 -18.08 26.78
N GLN A 171 -3.08 -16.99 27.22
CA GLN A 171 -3.90 -16.98 28.45
C GLN A 171 -5.15 -17.86 28.35
N GLU A 172 -5.84 -17.90 27.20
CA GLU A 172 -7.00 -18.79 27.02
C GLU A 172 -6.64 -20.28 27.01
N LYS A 173 -5.39 -20.63 26.65
CA LYS A 173 -4.89 -22.02 26.69
C LYS A 173 -4.40 -22.46 28.07
N GLN A 174 -4.08 -21.52 28.97
CA GLN A 174 -3.69 -21.81 30.35
C GLN A 174 -4.90 -21.65 31.29
N GLY A 175 -5.76 -22.66 31.32
CA GLY A 175 -6.94 -22.70 32.19
C GLY A 175 -6.62 -22.52 33.68
N PHE A 176 -7.47 -21.72 34.35
CA PHE A 176 -7.63 -21.59 35.80
C PHE A 176 -6.38 -21.30 36.65
N GLY A 177 -6.08 -20.02 36.85
CA GLY A 177 -5.37 -19.55 38.04
C GLY A 177 -4.55 -18.28 37.80
N GLN A 178 -5.06 -17.13 38.24
CA GLN A 178 -4.50 -16.30 39.32
C GLN A 178 -5.18 -14.92 39.30
N ILE A 179 -5.83 -14.59 40.41
CA ILE A 179 -6.25 -13.22 40.75
C ILE A 179 -4.99 -12.41 41.07
N CYS A 180 -4.77 -11.28 40.38
CA CYS A 180 -3.80 -10.27 40.78
C CYS A 180 -4.35 -8.86 40.60
N HIS A 181 -4.48 -8.20 41.74
CA HIS A 181 -4.86 -6.83 42.02
C HIS A 181 -3.62 -5.92 41.89
N ASP A 182 -3.67 -4.88 41.06
CA ASP A 182 -3.24 -3.50 41.38
C ASP A 182 -3.19 -2.64 40.11
N SER A 183 -4.05 -1.64 40.11
CA SER A 183 -4.18 -0.57 39.13
C SER A 183 -2.97 0.37 39.17
N THR A 184 -1.93 0.01 38.44
CA THR A 184 -1.04 1.01 37.85
C THR A 184 -1.69 1.45 36.54
N PRO A 185 -1.86 2.75 36.21
CA PRO A 185 -2.34 3.14 34.90
C PRO A 185 -1.33 2.61 33.90
N CYS A 186 -1.70 1.53 33.21
CA CYS A 186 -0.90 0.97 32.16
C CYS A 186 -0.70 2.10 31.15
N ASN A 187 0.52 2.62 31.10
CA ASN A 187 0.95 3.57 30.09
C ASN A 187 1.15 2.80 28.78
N CYS A 188 0.16 1.99 28.42
CA CYS A 188 -0.06 1.47 27.09
C CYS A 188 -0.36 2.72 26.27
N SER A 189 0.70 3.40 25.83
CA SER A 189 0.61 4.17 24.61
C SER A 189 0.25 3.15 23.55
N ALA A 190 -1.06 2.90 23.37
CA ALA A 190 -1.56 2.11 22.26
C ALA A 190 -0.75 2.58 21.06
N SER A 191 0.05 1.70 20.47
CA SER A 191 1.01 2.08 19.44
C SER A 191 0.22 2.52 18.23
N ARG A 192 -0.17 3.81 18.22
CA ARG A 192 -1.03 4.41 17.22
C ARG A 192 -0.20 4.58 15.97
N SER A 193 -0.28 3.64 15.03
CA SER A 193 0.11 3.98 13.67
C SER A 193 -0.88 4.98 13.09
N SER A 194 -0.36 5.84 12.22
CA SER A 194 -1.14 6.86 11.52
C SER A 194 -0.93 6.66 10.03
N TRP A 195 -2.02 6.63 9.28
CA TRP A 195 -2.05 6.42 7.84
C TRP A 195 -2.49 7.72 7.17
N ASN A 196 -1.85 8.06 6.05
CA ASN A 196 -2.34 9.11 5.17
C ASN A 196 -3.17 8.46 4.07
N CYS A 197 -4.45 8.83 3.97
CA CYS A 197 -5.35 8.41 2.91
C CYS A 197 -5.77 9.66 2.14
N ASP A 198 -5.20 9.87 0.94
CA ASP A 198 -5.48 11.00 0.05
C ASP A 198 -5.45 12.39 0.73
N GLY A 199 -4.56 12.57 1.72
CA GLY A 199 -4.40 13.81 2.48
C GLY A 199 -5.05 13.82 3.87
N GLU A 200 -5.94 12.87 4.16
CA GLU A 200 -6.56 12.70 5.47
C GLU A 200 -5.74 11.76 6.35
N ILE A 201 -5.74 11.99 7.67
CA ILE A 201 -4.99 11.18 8.63
C ILE A 201 -5.93 10.24 9.37
N LEU A 202 -5.69 8.94 9.23
CA LEU A 202 -6.39 7.87 9.94
C LEU A 202 -5.50 7.31 11.04
N HIS A 203 -6.01 7.21 12.26
CA HIS A 203 -5.28 6.60 13.38
C HIS A 203 -5.78 5.18 13.59
N SER A 204 -4.98 4.19 13.19
CA SER A 204 -5.28 2.79 13.42
C SER A 204 -4.01 1.97 13.41
N PRO A 205 -3.80 1.05 14.38
CA PRO A 205 -2.65 0.15 14.43
C PRO A 205 -2.69 -0.94 13.33
N ALA A 206 -3.84 -1.14 12.70
CA ALA A 206 -4.06 -2.06 11.60
C ALA A 206 -4.94 -1.42 10.52
N ILE A 207 -4.70 -1.78 9.26
CA ILE A 207 -5.52 -1.33 8.13
C ILE A 207 -5.76 -2.49 7.18
N GLU A 208 -6.94 -2.51 6.57
CA GLU A 208 -7.25 -3.36 5.44
C GLU A 208 -7.71 -2.48 4.29
N VAL A 209 -7.15 -2.72 3.10
CA VAL A 209 -7.43 -1.98 1.88
C VAL A 209 -7.85 -2.97 0.81
N ARG A 210 -8.96 -2.65 0.14
CA ARG A 210 -9.49 -3.42 -1.01
C ARG A 210 -9.68 -2.50 -2.19
N VAL A 211 -9.28 -2.97 -3.37
CA VAL A 211 -9.41 -2.22 -4.62
C VAL A 211 -10.61 -2.76 -5.39
N HIS A 212 -11.43 -1.84 -5.90
CA HIS A 212 -12.61 -2.19 -6.70
C HIS A 212 -12.43 -1.74 -8.14
N CYS A 213 -12.58 -2.68 -9.08
CA CYS A 213 -12.50 -2.43 -10.51
C CYS A 213 -13.69 -1.58 -10.98
N GLN A 214 -13.42 -0.48 -11.69
CA GLN A 214 -14.45 0.36 -12.35
C GLN A 214 -15.56 0.89 -11.41
N LEU A 215 -15.25 1.09 -10.13
CA LEU A 215 -16.25 1.45 -9.11
C LEU A 215 -16.91 2.82 -9.36
N VAL A 216 -16.13 3.82 -9.77
CA VAL A 216 -16.58 5.20 -9.95
C VAL A 216 -16.49 5.61 -11.41
N ARG A 217 -17.54 6.26 -11.93
CA ARG A 217 -17.54 6.87 -13.27
C ARG A 217 -17.21 8.35 -13.16
N LEU A 218 -16.16 8.77 -13.88
CA LEU A 218 -15.69 10.15 -13.88
C LEU A 218 -15.96 10.78 -15.25
N PHE A 219 -16.46 12.02 -15.26
CA PHE A 219 -16.49 12.85 -16.46
C PHE A 219 -15.13 13.55 -16.59
N ALA A 220 -14.26 13.00 -17.43
CA ALA A 220 -12.94 13.55 -17.69
C ALA A 220 -12.56 13.35 -19.16
N ARG A 221 -11.66 14.20 -19.68
CA ARG A 221 -11.04 14.00 -21.01
C ARG A 221 -10.06 12.80 -21.03
N GLY A 222 -9.71 12.29 -19.85
CA GLY A 222 -8.67 11.28 -19.67
C GLY A 222 -7.27 11.90 -19.69
N ILE A 223 -6.26 11.07 -19.42
CA ILE A 223 -4.85 11.49 -19.53
C ILE A 223 -4.47 11.41 -21.01
N GLU A 224 -4.47 12.57 -21.68
CA GLU A 224 -4.09 12.71 -23.09
C GLU A 224 -2.57 12.55 -23.26
N GLU A 225 -2.11 12.14 -24.44
CA GLU A 225 -0.69 12.21 -24.78
C GLU A 225 -0.27 13.67 -24.91
N ALA A 226 0.86 14.02 -24.30
CA ALA A 226 1.48 15.31 -24.58
C ALA A 226 1.90 15.29 -26.06
N SER A 227 1.28 16.16 -26.85
CA SER A 227 1.58 16.35 -28.28
C SER A 227 2.92 17.04 -28.49
#